data_AF-A0A2N2K816-F1
#
_entry.id   AF-A0A2N2K816-F1
#
_cell.length_a   1.000
_cell.length_b   1.000
_cell.length_c   1.000
_cell.angle_alpha   90.00
_cell.angle_beta   90.00
_cell.angle_gamma   90.00
#
_symmetry.space_group_name_H-M   'P 1'
#
loop_
_entity.id
_entity.type
_entity.pdbx_description
1 polymer ?
#
loop_
_entity_poly.entity_id
_entity_poly.type
_entity_poly.pdbx_seq_one_letter_code
_entity_poly.pdbx_strand_id
1 'polypeptide(L)'
;MSFDAEKEISKLLGDLHMAQSEIGRTYFRWRKTALELAGPKANPLDVSLKAAEIIGAELGKAALPRLNWLKGEEVWMRSLAGGIAMQWIMGGAIVRIDKGQSPNEIFIKWERCPWPTYAKEYGVKMEEDVLVCDRILQSILPDVNAFFNVNYKIETQKAIPRGQGVCLRRLYKA
;
A
#
# COMPACT_ATOMS: atom_id res chain seq x y z
N MET A 1 -21.82 -9.63 36.30
CA MET A 1 -20.83 -10.28 35.42
C MET A 1 -19.53 -9.50 35.54
N SER A 2 -18.42 -10.14 35.87
CA SER A 2 -17.10 -9.51 35.85
C SER A 2 -16.69 -9.21 34.40
N PHE A 3 -16.03 -8.08 34.18
CA PHE A 3 -15.43 -7.76 32.89
C PHE A 3 -14.31 -8.77 32.56
N ASP A 4 -14.35 -9.34 31.35
CA ASP A 4 -13.33 -10.26 30.84
C ASP A 4 -12.56 -9.53 29.73
N ALA A 5 -11.36 -9.05 30.08
CA ALA A 5 -10.54 -8.27 29.17
C ALA A 5 -10.06 -9.09 27.96
N GLU A 6 -9.72 -10.37 28.15
CA GLU A 6 -9.21 -11.23 27.08
C GLU A 6 -10.28 -11.50 26.03
N LYS A 7 -11.52 -11.73 26.47
CA LYS A 7 -12.67 -11.89 25.59
C LYS A 7 -12.94 -10.63 24.77
N GLU A 8 -12.95 -9.46 25.40
CA GLU A 8 -13.21 -8.20 24.68
C GLU A 8 -12.08 -7.84 23.71
N ILE A 9 -10.81 -8.07 24.07
CA ILE A 9 -9.68 -7.89 23.16
C ILE A 9 -9.77 -8.84 21.95
N SER A 10 -10.07 -10.11 22.19
CA SER A 10 -10.20 -11.11 21.13
C SER A 10 -11.32 -10.76 20.16
N LYS A 11 -12.44 -10.25 20.68
CA LYS A 11 -13.56 -9.75 19.87
C LYS A 11 -13.14 -8.57 19.00
N LEU A 12 -12.53 -7.53 19.58
CA LEU A 12 -12.05 -6.36 18.83
C LEU A 12 -11.03 -6.73 17.74
N LEU A 13 -10.15 -7.68 18.03
CA LEU A 13 -9.19 -8.19 17.05
C LEU A 13 -9.90 -8.92 15.90
N GLY A 14 -10.92 -9.72 16.19
CA GLY A 14 -11.78 -10.34 15.18
C GLY A 14 -12.47 -9.30 14.29
N ASP A 15 -13.08 -8.29 14.91
CA ASP A 15 -13.76 -7.19 14.20
C ASP A 15 -12.79 -6.42 13.29
N LEU A 16 -11.58 -6.14 13.78
CA LEU A 16 -10.52 -5.51 12.97
C LEU A 16 -10.15 -6.35 11.75
N HIS A 17 -9.90 -7.66 11.92
CA HIS A 17 -9.54 -8.55 10.81
C HIS A 17 -10.65 -8.68 9.77
N MET A 18 -11.92 -8.66 10.20
CA MET A 18 -13.07 -8.63 9.30
C MET A 18 -13.10 -7.32 8.50
N ALA A 19 -12.94 -6.18 9.18
CA ALA A 19 -12.89 -4.88 8.51
C ALA A 19 -11.75 -4.80 7.49
N GLN A 20 -10.55 -5.26 7.83
CA GLN A 20 -9.39 -5.34 6.93
C GLN A 20 -9.70 -6.18 5.68
N SER A 21 -10.38 -7.32 5.86
CA SER A 21 -10.78 -8.18 4.73
C SER A 21 -11.80 -7.50 3.82
N GLU A 22 -12.77 -6.80 4.40
CA GLU A 22 -13.75 -6.08 3.60
C GLU A 22 -13.18 -4.88 2.86
N ILE A 23 -12.13 -4.21 3.37
CA ILE A 23 -11.41 -3.17 2.63
C ILE A 23 -10.84 -3.74 1.31
N GLY A 24 -10.10 -4.85 1.39
CA GLY A 24 -9.51 -5.48 0.21
C GLY A 24 -10.56 -5.98 -0.78
N ARG A 25 -11.62 -6.66 -0.30
CA ARG A 25 -12.73 -7.12 -1.15
C ARG A 25 -13.50 -5.97 -1.79
N THR A 26 -13.69 -4.87 -1.07
CA THR A 26 -14.40 -3.68 -1.58
C THR A 26 -13.68 -3.11 -2.80
N TYR A 27 -12.35 -3.04 -2.80
CA TYR A 27 -11.59 -2.65 -3.99
C TYR A 27 -11.93 -3.52 -5.21
N PHE A 28 -11.92 -4.85 -5.05
CA PHE A 28 -12.21 -5.76 -6.16
C PHE A 28 -13.68 -5.75 -6.61
N ARG A 29 -14.62 -5.50 -5.69
CA ARG A 29 -16.03 -5.24 -6.03
C ARG A 29 -16.16 -4.00 -6.89
N TRP A 30 -15.51 -2.89 -6.51
CA TRP A 30 -15.51 -1.66 -7.32
C TRP A 30 -14.83 -1.83 -8.66
N ARG A 31 -13.71 -2.57 -8.73
CA ARG A 31 -13.07 -2.95 -9.99
C ARG A 31 -14.05 -3.72 -10.89
N LYS A 32 -14.76 -4.70 -10.35
CA LYS A 32 -15.78 -5.47 -11.09
C LYS A 32 -16.90 -4.56 -11.61
N THR A 33 -17.47 -3.71 -10.75
CA THR A 33 -18.49 -2.74 -11.14
C THR A 33 -18.01 -1.81 -12.25
N ALA A 34 -16.79 -1.27 -12.14
CA ALA A 34 -16.21 -0.39 -13.15
C ALA A 34 -16.07 -1.10 -14.51
N LEU A 35 -15.68 -2.39 -14.52
CA LEU A 35 -15.56 -3.17 -15.76
C LEU A 35 -16.91 -3.47 -16.41
N GLU A 36 -17.92 -3.80 -15.61
CA GLU A 36 -19.28 -4.01 -16.10
C GLU A 36 -19.86 -2.74 -16.74
N LEU A 37 -19.54 -1.56 -16.19
CA LEU A 37 -19.94 -0.26 -16.74
C LEU A 37 -19.13 0.16 -17.98
N ALA A 38 -17.82 -0.11 -18.00
CA ALA A 38 -16.95 0.27 -19.12
C ALA A 38 -17.18 -0.57 -20.40
N GLY A 39 -17.85 -1.71 -20.27
CA GLY A 39 -18.25 -2.57 -21.38
C GLY A 39 -17.15 -3.57 -21.82
N PRO A 40 -17.47 -4.45 -22.77
CA PRO A 40 -16.67 -5.65 -23.07
C PRO A 40 -15.29 -5.37 -23.70
N LYS A 41 -15.05 -4.14 -24.17
CA LYS A 41 -13.77 -3.72 -24.77
C LYS A 41 -12.79 -3.14 -23.74
N ALA A 42 -13.24 -2.94 -22.50
CA ALA A 42 -12.39 -2.38 -21.45
C ALA A 42 -11.27 -3.36 -21.09
N ASN A 43 -10.04 -2.86 -21.00
CA ASN A 43 -8.91 -3.63 -20.49
C ASN A 43 -8.93 -3.58 -18.95
N PRO A 44 -9.04 -4.74 -18.26
CA PRO A 44 -9.09 -4.76 -16.80
C PRO A 44 -7.87 -4.15 -16.12
N LEU A 45 -6.68 -4.31 -16.71
CA LEU A 45 -5.45 -3.76 -16.14
C LEU A 45 -5.44 -2.23 -16.19
N ASP A 46 -5.92 -1.62 -17.28
CA ASP A 46 -5.94 -0.15 -17.42
C ASP A 46 -6.87 0.50 -16.39
N VAL A 47 -8.02 -0.14 -16.12
CA VAL A 47 -8.95 0.30 -15.07
C VAL A 47 -8.28 0.26 -13.69
N SER A 48 -7.64 -0.86 -13.36
CA SER A 48 -6.94 -1.02 -12.08
C SER A 48 -5.76 -0.06 -11.92
N LEU A 49 -4.97 0.15 -12.98
CA LEU A 49 -3.85 1.09 -12.97
C LEU A 49 -4.32 2.53 -12.84
N LYS A 50 -5.46 2.88 -13.44
CA LYS A 50 -6.02 4.22 -13.27
C LYS A 50 -6.54 4.44 -11.84
N ALA A 51 -7.22 3.45 -11.26
CA ALA A 51 -7.63 3.50 -9.86
C ALA A 51 -6.42 3.62 -8.93
N ALA A 52 -5.37 2.82 -9.17
CA ALA A 52 -4.11 2.84 -8.43
C ALA A 52 -3.43 4.21 -8.47
N GLU A 53 -3.39 4.86 -9.64
CA GLU A 53 -2.83 6.20 -9.82
C GLU A 53 -3.57 7.24 -8.96
N ILE A 54 -4.90 7.23 -8.99
CA ILE A 54 -5.74 8.15 -8.22
C ILE A 54 -5.55 7.92 -6.72
N ILE A 55 -5.63 6.66 -6.28
CA ILE A 55 -5.42 6.28 -4.88
C ILE A 55 -4.05 6.76 -4.38
N GLY A 56 -2.98 6.49 -5.14
CA GLY A 56 -1.63 6.91 -4.78
C GLY A 56 -1.50 8.43 -4.65
N ALA A 57 -2.06 9.18 -5.60
CA ALA A 57 -2.05 10.65 -5.55
C ALA A 57 -2.81 11.20 -4.33
N GLU A 58 -3.99 10.64 -4.01
CA GLU A 58 -4.76 11.04 -2.83
C GLU A 58 -4.03 10.72 -1.53
N LEU A 59 -3.38 9.55 -1.44
CA LEU A 59 -2.54 9.18 -0.30
C LEU A 59 -1.35 10.13 -0.14
N GLY A 60 -0.70 10.52 -1.24
CA GLY A 60 0.38 11.51 -1.24
C GLY A 60 -0.07 12.84 -0.65
N LYS A 61 -1.19 13.38 -1.14
CA LYS A 61 -1.79 14.63 -0.63
C LYS A 61 -2.16 14.54 0.84
N ALA A 62 -2.79 13.45 1.26
CA ALA A 62 -3.20 13.23 2.64
C ALA A 62 -2.01 13.13 3.61
N ALA A 63 -0.83 12.74 3.12
CA ALA A 63 0.38 12.66 3.92
C ALA A 63 1.04 14.02 4.18
N LEU A 64 0.95 14.99 3.25
CA LEU A 64 1.66 16.28 3.31
C LEU A 64 1.55 17.02 4.66
N PRO A 65 0.38 17.13 5.32
CA PRO A 65 0.27 17.86 6.58
C PRO A 65 0.95 17.17 7.77
N ARG A 66 1.18 15.86 7.70
CA ARG A 66 1.75 15.04 8.79
C ARG A 66 3.26 14.89 8.69
N LEU A 67 3.83 15.48 7.66
CA LEU A 67 5.15 15.23 7.14
C LEU A 67 6.03 16.43 7.56
N ASN A 68 6.93 16.21 8.54
CA ASN A 68 7.68 17.28 9.20
C ASN A 68 9.14 17.34 8.74
N TRP A 69 9.41 18.22 7.78
CA TRP A 69 10.75 18.43 7.21
C TRP A 69 11.78 19.02 8.21
N LEU A 70 11.33 19.74 9.25
CA LEU A 70 12.22 20.41 10.21
C LEU A 70 13.05 19.42 11.05
N LYS A 71 12.67 18.14 11.08
CA LYS A 71 13.41 17.07 11.76
C LYS A 71 14.55 16.48 10.94
N GLY A 72 14.80 17.01 9.74
CA GLY A 72 15.84 16.54 8.82
C GLY A 72 15.37 15.42 7.89
N GLU A 73 16.09 15.25 6.78
CA GLU A 73 15.71 14.39 5.66
C GLU A 73 15.64 12.88 6.02
N GLU A 74 16.51 12.39 6.91
CA GLU A 74 16.47 10.97 7.34
C GLU A 74 15.18 10.66 8.12
N VAL A 75 14.85 11.49 9.11
CA VAL A 75 13.63 11.34 9.92
C VAL A 75 12.39 11.47 9.04
N TRP A 76 12.44 12.43 8.11
CA TRP A 76 11.44 12.64 7.09
C TRP A 76 11.19 11.37 6.24
N MET A 77 12.23 10.79 5.64
CA MET A 77 12.07 9.61 4.79
C MET A 77 11.50 8.44 5.57
N ARG A 78 11.90 8.28 6.84
CA ARG A 78 11.33 7.27 7.74
C ARG A 78 9.86 7.52 8.01
N SER A 79 9.42 8.76 8.18
CA SER A 79 8.01 9.11 8.33
C SER A 79 7.21 8.86 7.05
N LEU A 80 7.75 9.17 5.87
CA LEU A 80 7.11 8.86 4.59
C LEU A 80 6.95 7.35 4.39
N ALA A 81 8.02 6.58 4.59
CA ALA A 81 7.97 5.11 4.55
C ALA A 81 7.01 4.54 5.61
N GLY A 82 6.97 5.15 6.80
CA GLY A 82 6.04 4.86 7.89
C GLY A 82 4.59 5.01 7.48
N GLY A 83 4.26 6.16 6.88
CA GLY A 83 2.93 6.45 6.35
C GLY A 83 2.52 5.45 5.27
N ILE A 84 3.44 5.13 4.35
CA ILE A 84 3.23 4.08 3.35
C ILE A 84 2.94 2.74 4.04
N ALA A 85 3.82 2.24 4.91
CA ALA A 85 3.61 0.96 5.59
C ALA A 85 2.27 0.89 6.33
N MET A 86 1.86 1.97 7.00
CA MET A 86 0.59 2.04 7.71
C MET A 86 -0.63 1.82 6.80
N GLN A 87 -0.61 2.29 5.54
CA GLN A 87 -1.73 2.08 4.62
C GLN A 87 -1.98 0.59 4.35
N TRP A 88 -0.91 -0.20 4.21
CA TRP A 88 -1.06 -1.64 4.01
C TRP A 88 -1.32 -2.39 5.32
N ILE A 89 -0.79 -1.93 6.45
CA ILE A 89 -1.13 -2.48 7.78
C ILE A 89 -2.63 -2.33 8.06
N MET A 90 -3.21 -1.17 7.72
CA MET A 90 -4.65 -0.94 7.80
C MET A 90 -5.46 -1.84 6.86
N GLY A 91 -4.84 -2.39 5.82
CA GLY A 91 -5.40 -3.43 4.94
C GLY A 91 -5.07 -4.87 5.36
N GLY A 92 -4.54 -5.09 6.57
CA GLY A 92 -4.23 -6.44 7.10
C GLY A 92 -2.88 -7.03 6.70
N ALA A 93 -1.98 -6.23 6.11
CA ALA A 93 -0.61 -6.65 5.85
C ALA A 93 0.26 -6.58 7.11
N ILE A 94 1.35 -7.34 7.13
CA ILE A 94 2.44 -7.19 8.10
C ILE A 94 3.59 -6.53 7.36
N VAL A 95 3.87 -5.28 7.72
CA VAL A 95 4.87 -4.43 7.04
C VAL A 95 5.91 -3.96 8.04
N ARG A 96 7.19 -4.04 7.64
CA ARG A 96 8.34 -3.50 8.36
C ARG A 96 9.09 -2.50 7.50
N ILE A 97 9.82 -1.62 8.15
CA ILE A 97 10.67 -0.61 7.52
C ILE A 97 12.07 -0.80 8.03
N ASP A 98 12.99 -1.08 7.12
CA ASP A 98 14.39 -1.32 7.39
C ASP A 98 15.22 -0.17 6.81
N LYS A 99 16.27 0.26 7.51
CA LYS A 99 17.20 1.25 6.97
C LYS A 99 18.01 0.64 5.82
N GLY A 100 18.31 1.44 4.81
CA GLY A 100 19.29 1.11 3.79
C GLY A 100 20.72 1.34 4.26
N GLN A 101 21.66 1.25 3.32
CA GLN A 101 23.08 1.53 3.59
C GLN A 101 23.36 3.03 3.73
N SER A 102 22.50 3.87 3.15
CA SER A 102 22.60 5.33 3.23
C SER A 102 21.41 5.94 3.99
N PRO A 103 21.56 7.14 4.57
CA PRO A 103 20.45 7.84 5.24
C PRO A 103 19.27 8.16 4.31
N ASN A 104 19.51 8.18 2.99
CA ASN A 104 18.53 8.48 1.96
C ASN A 104 17.97 7.23 1.27
N GLU A 105 18.05 6.08 1.94
CA GLU A 105 17.56 4.81 1.44
C GLU A 105 16.83 4.06 2.55
N ILE A 106 15.62 3.62 2.22
CA ILE A 106 14.76 2.87 3.13
C ILE A 106 14.14 1.70 2.37
N PHE A 107 14.10 0.55 3.02
CA PHE A 107 13.39 -0.62 2.53
C PHE A 107 12.04 -0.74 3.25
N ILE A 108 10.99 -0.94 2.47
CA ILE A 108 9.64 -1.25 2.98
C ILE A 108 9.36 -2.70 2.62
N LYS A 109 9.12 -3.52 3.64
CA LYS A 109 9.07 -4.98 3.54
C LYS A 109 7.73 -5.50 4.02
N TRP A 110 6.94 -6.09 3.12
CA TRP A 110 5.73 -6.83 3.47
C TRP A 110 6.10 -8.28 3.72
N GLU A 111 6.13 -8.67 4.98
CA GLU A 111 6.33 -10.06 5.41
C GLU A 111 5.08 -10.90 5.17
N ARG A 112 3.91 -10.26 5.20
CA ARG A 112 2.63 -10.84 4.79
C ARG A 112 1.81 -9.78 4.06
N CYS A 113 1.20 -10.16 2.94
CA CYS A 113 0.26 -9.32 2.20
C CYS A 113 -1.00 -10.14 1.90
N PRO A 114 -2.21 -9.70 2.30
CA PRO A 114 -3.44 -10.42 2.03
C PRO A 114 -4.02 -10.13 0.63
N TRP A 115 -3.58 -9.06 -0.03
CA TRP A 115 -4.06 -8.64 -1.36
C TRP A 115 -4.00 -9.72 -2.46
N PRO A 116 -2.96 -10.57 -2.55
CA PRO A 116 -2.93 -11.66 -3.52
C PRO A 116 -4.06 -12.68 -3.30
N THR A 117 -4.48 -12.90 -2.05
CA THR A 117 -5.62 -13.76 -1.74
C THR A 117 -6.91 -13.16 -2.27
N TYR A 118 -7.13 -11.86 -2.06
CA TYR A 118 -8.31 -11.17 -2.59
C TYR A 118 -8.29 -11.15 -4.13
N ALA A 119 -7.14 -10.90 -4.76
CA ALA A 119 -7.01 -11.00 -6.21
C ALA A 119 -7.44 -12.38 -6.73
N LYS A 120 -7.03 -13.45 -6.05
CA LYS A 120 -7.44 -14.82 -6.37
C LYS A 120 -8.94 -15.05 -6.21
N GLU A 121 -9.55 -14.58 -5.12
CA GLU A 121 -11.00 -14.69 -4.88
C GLU A 121 -11.83 -14.10 -6.04
N TYR A 122 -11.33 -13.05 -6.69
CA TYR A 122 -12.01 -12.35 -7.78
C TYR A 122 -11.49 -12.70 -9.18
N GLY A 123 -10.64 -13.75 -9.31
CA GLY A 123 -10.11 -14.20 -10.60
C GLY A 123 -9.14 -13.21 -11.27
N VAL A 124 -8.51 -12.33 -10.49
CA VAL A 124 -7.53 -11.35 -10.97
C VAL A 124 -6.14 -11.98 -11.04
N LYS A 125 -5.38 -11.65 -12.09
CA LYS A 125 -4.03 -12.17 -12.29
C LYS A 125 -3.08 -11.61 -11.23
N MET A 126 -2.18 -12.45 -10.72
CA MET A 126 -1.18 -12.06 -9.72
C MET A 126 -0.27 -10.91 -10.19
N GLU A 127 0.05 -10.83 -11.48
CA GLU A 127 0.87 -9.73 -12.00
C GLU A 127 0.14 -8.38 -11.91
N GLU A 128 -1.19 -8.36 -12.05
CA GLU A 128 -1.97 -7.14 -11.89
C GLU A 128 -1.87 -6.60 -10.45
N ASP A 129 -1.88 -7.48 -9.44
CA ASP A 129 -1.69 -7.09 -8.02
C ASP A 129 -0.37 -6.34 -7.82
N VAL A 130 0.73 -6.84 -8.40
CA VAL A 130 2.05 -6.19 -8.30
C VAL A 130 2.04 -4.83 -8.98
N LEU A 131 1.55 -4.77 -10.21
CA LEU A 131 1.55 -3.54 -11.01
C LEU A 131 0.68 -2.45 -10.38
N VAL A 132 -0.47 -2.82 -9.80
CA VAL A 132 -1.34 -1.92 -9.04
C VAL A 132 -0.63 -1.39 -7.80
N CYS A 133 -0.03 -2.26 -7.00
CA CYS A 133 0.72 -1.85 -5.82
C CYS A 133 1.86 -0.89 -6.18
N ASP A 134 2.60 -1.20 -7.23
CA ASP A 134 3.71 -0.39 -7.73
C ASP A 134 3.22 0.98 -8.22
N ARG A 135 2.09 1.01 -8.93
CA ARG A 135 1.47 2.25 -9.39
C ARG A 135 1.00 3.13 -8.24
N ILE A 136 0.35 2.57 -7.21
CA ILE A 136 -0.04 3.33 -6.00
C ILE A 136 1.20 3.98 -5.38
N LEU A 137 2.24 3.19 -5.14
CA LEU A 137 3.48 3.64 -4.49
C LEU A 137 4.18 4.74 -5.30
N GLN A 138 4.27 4.57 -6.62
CA GLN A 138 4.87 5.57 -7.51
C GLN A 138 4.05 6.86 -7.54
N SER A 139 2.71 6.76 -7.50
CA SER A 139 1.81 7.92 -7.55
C SER A 139 1.72 8.71 -6.24
N ILE A 140 2.26 8.21 -5.13
CA ILE A 140 2.41 8.97 -3.88
C ILE A 140 3.47 10.08 -4.02
N LEU A 141 4.54 9.81 -4.76
CA LEU A 141 5.75 10.63 -4.74
C LEU A 141 5.69 11.96 -5.52
N PRO A 142 4.92 12.15 -6.61
CA PRO A 142 4.95 13.40 -7.38
C PRO A 142 4.63 14.63 -6.54
N ASP A 143 3.54 14.62 -5.77
CA ASP A 143 3.14 15.76 -4.94
C ASP A 143 4.11 15.97 -3.77
N VAL A 144 4.65 14.87 -3.20
CA VAL A 144 5.67 14.93 -2.16
C VAL A 144 6.97 15.56 -2.68
N ASN A 145 7.44 15.10 -3.83
CA ASN A 145 8.65 15.60 -4.50
C ASN A 145 8.51 17.08 -4.85
N ALA A 146 7.36 17.48 -5.40
CA ALA A 146 7.08 18.87 -5.75
C ALA A 146 7.00 19.76 -4.51
N PHE A 147 6.29 19.35 -3.46
CA PHE A 147 6.06 20.18 -2.27
C PHE A 147 7.35 20.41 -1.47
N PHE A 148 8.17 19.38 -1.29
CA PHE A 148 9.40 19.45 -0.49
C PHE A 148 10.66 19.74 -1.32
N ASN A 149 10.52 19.91 -2.65
CA ASN A 149 11.62 20.11 -3.58
C ASN A 149 12.70 19.02 -3.46
N VAL A 150 12.26 17.77 -3.55
CA VAL A 150 13.07 16.55 -3.42
C VAL A 150 12.83 15.63 -4.62
N ASN A 151 13.67 14.61 -4.79
CA ASN A 151 13.57 13.66 -5.89
C ASN A 151 13.61 12.22 -5.36
N TYR A 152 12.53 11.76 -4.74
CA TYR A 152 12.42 10.37 -4.31
C TYR A 152 11.88 9.48 -5.42
N LYS A 153 12.35 8.23 -5.42
CA LYS A 153 11.87 7.13 -6.24
C LYS A 153 11.57 5.92 -5.36
N ILE A 154 10.61 5.12 -5.80
CA ILE A 154 10.29 3.84 -5.19
C ILE A 154 10.24 2.74 -6.24
N GLU A 155 10.91 1.62 -5.97
CA GLU A 155 11.01 0.50 -6.90
C GLU A 155 10.80 -0.85 -6.22
N THR A 156 10.32 -1.81 -7.00
CA THR A 156 10.05 -3.18 -6.58
C THR A 156 11.24 -4.07 -6.79
N GLN A 157 11.75 -4.64 -5.69
CA GLN A 157 12.85 -5.61 -5.73
C GLN A 157 12.33 -7.05 -5.63
N LYS A 158 11.33 -7.28 -4.77
CA LYS A 158 10.68 -8.59 -4.60
C LYS A 158 9.18 -8.43 -4.47
N ALA A 159 8.40 -9.43 -4.86
CA ALA A 159 6.95 -9.42 -4.71
C ALA A 159 6.41 -10.83 -4.41
N ILE A 160 5.54 -10.93 -3.39
CA ILE A 160 4.82 -12.18 -3.06
C ILE A 160 4.04 -12.73 -4.26
N PRO A 161 3.30 -11.93 -5.05
CA PRO A 161 2.57 -12.46 -6.22
C PRO A 161 3.48 -13.06 -7.30
N ARG A 162 4.78 -12.72 -7.31
CA ARG A 162 5.80 -13.29 -8.21
C ARG A 162 6.49 -14.53 -7.61
N GLY A 163 5.99 -15.06 -6.50
CA GLY A 163 6.53 -16.26 -5.85
C GLY A 163 7.79 -16.03 -5.00
N GLN A 164 8.13 -14.79 -4.66
CA GLN A 164 9.39 -14.45 -3.98
C GLN A 164 9.30 -14.43 -2.43
N GLY A 165 8.17 -14.85 -1.86
CA GLY A 165 7.95 -15.00 -0.41
C GLY A 165 7.86 -13.71 0.41
N VAL A 166 8.21 -12.56 -0.16
CA VAL A 166 8.17 -11.23 0.48
C VAL A 166 7.94 -10.15 -0.58
N CYS A 167 7.23 -9.06 -0.24
CA CYS A 167 7.30 -7.86 -1.06
C CYS A 167 8.36 -6.93 -0.48
N LEU A 168 9.36 -6.57 -1.29
CA LEU A 168 10.42 -5.64 -0.90
C LEU A 168 10.38 -4.45 -1.86
N ARG A 169 10.24 -3.26 -1.29
CA ARG A 169 10.28 -1.99 -2.00
C ARG A 169 11.44 -1.17 -1.49
N ARG A 170 12.17 -0.52 -2.40
CA ARG A 170 13.26 0.39 -2.07
C ARG A 170 12.79 1.80 -2.34
N LEU A 171 12.71 2.63 -1.30
CA LEU A 171 12.46 4.07 -1.36
C LEU A 171 13.81 4.78 -1.22
N TYR A 172 14.18 5.61 -2.19
CA TYR A 172 15.48 6.26 -2.20
C TYR A 172 15.44 7.64 -2.85
N LYS A 173 16.43 8.49 -2.54
CA LYS A 173 16.66 9.76 -3.26
C LYS A 173 17.47 9.50 -4.53
N ALA A 174 16.96 9.98 -5.67
CA ALA A 174 17.52 9.77 -6.99
C ALA A 174 18.41 10.92 -7.48
#